data_AF-A0A6G0V5A9-F1
#
_entry.id   AF-A0A6G0V5A9-F1
#
_cell.length_a   1.000
_cell.length_b   1.000
_cell.length_c   1.000
_cell.angle_alpha   90.00
_cell.angle_beta   90.00
_cell.angle_gamma   90.00
#
_symmetry.space_group_name_H-M   'P 1'
#
loop_
_entity.id
_entity.type
_entity.pdbx_description
1 polymer ?
#
loop_
_entity_poly.entity_id
_entity_poly.type
_entity_poly.pdbx_seq_one_letter_code
_entity_poly.pdbx_strand_id
1 'polypeptide(L)' 'MWYEQFYSGIITIAFTGVAMYASGLTNYLDVGRLYRRNLGGNQRPELLKRDHRLTGNYYKISGLESIKD' A
#
# COMPACT_ATOMS: atom_id res chain seq x y z
N MET A 1 3.41 -41.31 6.09
CA MET A 1 4.50 -41.12 7.08
C MET A 1 4.56 -39.65 7.52
N TRP A 2 5.24 -39.31 8.61
CA TRP A 2 5.24 -37.94 9.18
C TRP A 2 5.70 -36.82 8.22
N TYR A 3 6.50 -37.15 7.21
CA TYR A 3 6.94 -36.19 6.20
C TYR A 3 5.82 -35.75 5.24
N GLU A 4 4.72 -36.50 5.12
CA GLU A 4 3.58 -36.09 4.26
C GLU A 4 2.90 -34.81 4.80
N GLN A 5 3.10 -34.49 6.08
CA GLN A 5 2.64 -33.23 6.67
C GLN A 5 3.35 -32.00 6.09
N PHE A 6 4.55 -32.15 5.52
CA PHE A 6 5.26 -31.03 4.87
C PHE A 6 4.46 -30.45 3.72
N TYR A 7 3.71 -31.27 2.96
CA TYR A 7 2.86 -30.77 1.87
C TYR A 7 1.78 -29.82 2.39
N SER A 8 1.11 -30.20 3.48
CA SER A 8 0.11 -29.35 4.14
C SER A 8 0.73 -28.06 4.68
N GLY A 9 1.93 -28.15 5.27
CA GLY A 9 2.68 -26.99 5.76
C GLY A 9 3.06 -26.01 4.64
N ILE A 10 3.58 -26.51 3.51
CA ILE A 10 3.95 -25.69 2.35
C ILE A 10 2.73 -24.98 1.78
N ILE A 11 1.63 -25.70 1.59
CA ILE A 11 0.36 -25.14 1.10
C ILE A 11 -0.11 -24.02 2.04
N THR A 12 -0.09 -24.27 3.35
CA THR A 12 -0.48 -23.28 4.36
C THR A 12 0.39 -22.02 4.28
N ILE A 13 1.71 -22.18 4.28
CA ILE A 13 2.66 -21.06 4.18
C ILE A 13 2.44 -20.27 2.89
N ALA A 14 2.21 -20.94 1.76
CA ALA A 14 1.97 -20.29 0.48
C ALA A 14 0.71 -19.42 0.52
N PHE A 15 -0.42 -19.95 0.99
CA PHE A 15 -1.66 -19.18 1.08
C PHE A 15 -1.58 -18.04 2.09
N THR A 16 -0.97 -18.26 3.27
CA THR A 16 -0.75 -17.18 4.25
C THR A 16 0.15 -16.09 3.70
N GLY A 17 1.24 -16.46 3.02
CA GLY A 17 2.14 -15.51 2.38
C GLY A 17 1.42 -14.68 1.33
N VAL A 18 0.67 -15.31 0.42
CA VAL A 18 -0.14 -14.59 -0.58
C VAL A 18 -1.09 -13.60 0.09
N ALA A 19 -1.81 -14.01 1.13
CA ALA A 19 -2.74 -13.13 1.85
C ALA A 19 -2.03 -11.91 2.46
N MET A 20 -0.85 -12.10 3.06
CA MET A 20 -0.07 -11.01 3.66
C MET A 20 0.42 -9.99 2.62
N TYR A 21 0.85 -10.45 1.44
CA TYR A 21 1.44 -9.58 0.42
C TYR A 21 0.47 -9.07 -0.65
N ALA A 22 -0.72 -9.69 -0.80
CA ALA A 22 -1.71 -9.32 -1.79
C ALA A 22 -2.13 -7.84 -1.70
N SER A 23 -2.23 -7.31 -0.47
CA SER A 23 -2.62 -5.91 -0.25
C SER A 23 -1.58 -4.90 -0.79
N GLY A 24 -0.30 -5.24 -0.71
CA GLY A 24 0.80 -4.42 -1.25
C GLY A 24 0.87 -4.52 -2.77
N LEU A 25 0.71 -5.74 -3.32
CA LEU A 25 0.67 -5.96 -4.76
C LEU A 25 -0.47 -5.17 -5.42
N THR A 26 -1.69 -5.29 -4.89
CA THR A 26 -2.85 -4.54 -5.41
C THR A 26 -2.67 -3.03 -5.30
N ASN A 27 -2.08 -2.53 -4.21
CA ASN A 27 -1.80 -1.10 -4.06
C ASN A 27 -0.76 -0.59 -5.07
N TYR A 28 0.26 -1.40 -5.37
CA TYR A 28 1.25 -1.07 -6.38
C TYR A 28 0.65 -1.02 -7.79
N LEU A 29 -0.24 -1.97 -8.11
CA LEU A 29 -0.93 -2.00 -9.40
C LEU A 29 -1.90 -0.82 -9.58
N ASP A 30 -2.56 -0.38 -8.50
CA ASP A 30 -3.54 0.71 -8.53
C ASP A 30 -2.86 2.10 -8.57
N VAL A 31 -1.85 2.32 -7.70
CA VAL A 31 -1.31 3.67 -7.46
C VAL A 31 0.21 3.79 -7.67
N GLY A 32 0.88 2.72 -8.12
CA GLY A 32 2.32 2.70 -8.36
C GLY A 32 3.18 2.73 -7.09
N ARG A 33 2.59 2.50 -5.91
CA ARG A 33 3.30 2.49 -4.61
C ARG A 33 2.97 1.23 -3.83
N LEU A 34 3.98 0.61 -3.21
CA LEU A 34 3.77 -0.60 -2.41
C LEU A 34 2.97 -0.35 -1.13
N TYR A 35 3.17 0.82 -0.51
CA TYR A 35 2.58 1.16 0.78
C TYR A 35 1.52 2.27 0.68
N ARG A 36 0.42 2.09 1.42
CA ARG A 36 -0.63 3.11 1.60
C ARG A 36 -0.20 4.15 2.62
N ARG A 37 -0.76 5.37 2.52
CA ARG A 37 -0.50 6.43 3.51
C ARG A 37 -1.16 6.06 4.84
N ASN A 38 -0.39 6.20 5.93
CA ASN A 38 -0.90 6.01 7.29
C ASN A 38 -1.76 7.21 7.70
N LEU A 39 -3.02 6.97 8.02
CA LEU A 39 -3.99 7.97 8.48
C LEU A 39 -4.18 8.01 10.00
N GLY A 40 -3.33 7.31 10.75
CA GLY A 40 -3.34 7.38 12.21
C GLY A 40 -3.04 8.79 12.70
N GLY A 41 -3.97 9.35 13.47
CA GLY A 41 -3.90 10.70 14.04
C GLY A 41 -4.84 11.70 13.35
N ASN A 42 -5.24 12.74 14.08
CA ASN A 42 -6.31 13.64 13.65
C ASN A 42 -5.95 14.52 12.43
N GLN A 43 -4.68 14.92 12.30
CA GLN A 43 -4.24 15.84 11.24
C GLN A 43 -3.94 15.15 9.90
N ARG A 44 -3.62 13.85 9.90
CA ARG A 44 -3.18 13.14 8.68
C ARG A 44 -4.28 13.02 7.62
N PRO A 45 -5.56 12.76 7.96
CA PRO A 45 -6.66 12.81 7.00
C PRO A 45 -6.86 14.19 6.36
N GLU A 46 -6.63 15.27 7.09
CA GLU A 46 -6.77 16.63 6.56
C GLU A 46 -5.68 16.97 5.56
N LEU A 47 -4.43 16.62 5.87
CA LEU A 47 -3.29 16.74 4.96
C LEU A 47 -3.47 15.87 3.71
N LEU A 48 -4.01 14.66 3.87
CA LEU A 48 -4.36 13.81 2.74
C LEU A 48 -5.37 14.52 1.81
N LYS A 49 -6.48 15.04 2.37
CA LYS A 49 -7.48 15.81 1.60
C LYS A 49 -6.87 17.01 0.89
N ARG A 50 -5.97 17.74 1.54
CA ARG A 50 -5.22 18.86 0.92
C ARG A 50 -4.47 18.39 -0.32
N ASP A 51 -3.71 17.29 -0.21
CA ASP A 51 -2.86 16.82 -1.31
C ASP A 51 -3.70 16.41 -2.54
N HIS A 52 -4.87 15.78 -2.35
CA HIS A 52 -5.76 15.48 -3.48
C HIS A 52 -6.46 16.69 -4.07
N ARG A 53 -6.74 17.73 -3.28
CA ARG A 53 -7.22 19.00 -3.85
C ARG A 53 -6.17 19.65 -4.74
N LEU A 54 -4.89 19.49 -4.41
CA LEU A 54 -3.77 20.07 -5.17
C LEU A 54 -3.48 19.29 -6.46
N THR A 55 -3.49 17.95 -6.42
CA THR A 55 -2.99 17.13 -7.54
C THR A 55 -4.01 16.20 -8.16
N GLY A 56 -5.24 16.13 -7.62
CA GLY A 56 -6.27 15.15 -8.01
C GLY A 56 -5.94 13.71 -7.60
N ASN A 57 -4.76 13.45 -7.03
CA ASN A 57 -4.32 12.13 -6.59
C ASN A 57 -3.43 12.26 -5.33
N TYR A 58 -3.91 11.70 -4.22
CA TYR A 58 -3.25 11.69 -2.90
C TYR A 58 -1.80 11.20 -2.86
N TYR A 59 -1.34 10.50 -3.91
CA TYR A 59 -0.01 9.92 -4.03
C TYR A 59 0.89 10.64 -5.05
N LYS A 60 0.37 11.63 -5.77
CA LYS A 60 1.18 12.52 -6.62
C LYS A 60 1.72 13.67 -5.77
N ILE A 61 3.04 13.82 -5.73
CA ILE A 61 3.72 14.86 -4.95
C ILE A 61 3.81 16.13 -5.82
N SER A 62 3.42 17.27 -5.26
CA SER A 62 3.65 18.60 -5.84
C SER A 62 4.90 19.18 -5.17
N GLY A 63 6.02 19.24 -5.89
CA GLY A 63 7.26 19.80 -5.36
C GLY A 63 7.36 21.31 -5.60
N LEU A 64 8.56 21.85 -5.40
CA LEU A 64 8.84 23.28 -5.54
C LEU A 64 8.66 23.78 -6.99
N GLU A 65 8.78 22.88 -7.97
CA GLU A 65 8.53 23.15 -9.38
C GLU A 65 7.09 23.57 -9.71
N SER A 66 6.16 23.33 -8.78
CA SER A 66 4.75 23.75 -8.93
C SER A 66 4.49 25.21 -8.51
N ILE A 67 5.47 25.86 -7.88
CA ILE A 67 5.37 27.24 -7.40
C ILE A 67 5.87 28.16 -8.50
N LYS A 68 5.05 29.13 -8.90
CA LYS A 68 5.46 30.18 -9.85
C LYS A 68 6.28 31.25 -9.12
N ASP A 69 7.30 31.77 -9.79
CA ASP A 69 8.07 32.93 -9.35
C ASP A 69 7.21 34.21 -9.26
#